data_AF-A0A2P4QWT0-F1
#
_entry.id   AF-A0A2P4QWT0-F1
#
_cell.length_a   1.000
_cell.length_b   1.000
_cell.length_c   1.000
_cell.angle_alpha   90.00
_cell.angle_beta   90.00
_cell.angle_gamma   90.00
#
_symmetry.space_group_name_H-M   'P 1'
#
loop_
_entity.id
_entity.type
_entity.pdbx_description
1 polymer ?
#
loop_
_entity_poly.entity_id
_entity_poly.type
_entity_poly.pdbx_seq_one_letter_code
_entity_poly.pdbx_strand_id
1 'polypeptide(L)'
;MVFLHEHPEGPKWGYAKIASYVHCSKSTVIYWIQKYRENKDLTDEKKSGRPRKTTKAQDKRIVKIATEKHNITSTEIKNKLEKK
;
A
#
# COMPACT_ATOMS: atom_id res chain seq x y z
N MET A 1 -3.99 -2.90 15.39
CA MET A 1 -5.32 -2.89 16.04
C MET A 1 -5.72 -4.27 16.54
N VAL A 2 -5.72 -5.29 15.67
CA VAL A 2 -6.04 -6.68 16.02
C VAL A 2 -5.15 -7.22 17.15
N PHE A 3 -3.83 -6.99 17.10
CA PHE A 3 -2.91 -7.38 18.17
C PHE A 3 -3.33 -6.85 19.55
N LEU A 4 -3.76 -5.59 19.61
CA LEU A 4 -4.11 -4.92 20.87
C LEU A 4 -5.44 -5.41 21.47
N HIS A 5 -6.34 -5.98 20.65
CA HIS A 5 -7.67 -6.39 21.08
C HIS A 5 -7.83 -7.91 21.19
N GLU A 6 -7.42 -8.66 20.17
CA GLU A 6 -7.79 -10.08 20.01
C GLU A 6 -6.64 -11.05 20.22
N HIS A 7 -5.38 -10.64 20.03
CA HIS A 7 -4.25 -11.56 20.09
C HIS A 7 -4.09 -12.17 21.50
N PRO A 8 -3.81 -13.49 21.64
CA PRO A 8 -3.69 -14.14 22.95
C PRO A 8 -2.66 -13.49 23.87
N GLU A 9 -1.50 -13.15 23.31
CA GLU A 9 -0.41 -12.46 24.01
C GLU A 9 -0.59 -10.94 24.05
N GLY A 10 -1.68 -10.44 23.47
CA GLY A 10 -1.98 -9.02 23.40
C GLY A 10 -2.61 -8.51 24.70
N PRO A 11 -2.55 -7.19 24.95
CA PRO A 11 -2.99 -6.60 26.21
C PRO A 11 -4.52 -6.47 26.37
N LYS A 12 -5.32 -7.00 25.43
CA LYS A 12 -6.80 -7.03 25.43
C LYS A 12 -7.48 -5.69 25.70
N TRP A 13 -7.02 -4.63 25.06
CA TRP A 13 -7.55 -3.28 25.26
C TRP A 13 -8.94 -3.09 24.65
N GLY A 14 -9.76 -2.26 25.28
CA GLY A 14 -11.03 -1.81 24.71
C GLY A 14 -10.85 -0.85 23.53
N TYR A 15 -11.85 -0.79 22.65
CA TYR A 15 -11.79 -0.02 21.40
C TYR A 15 -11.42 1.46 21.59
N ALA A 16 -11.93 2.12 22.63
CA ALA A 16 -11.64 3.53 22.90
C ALA A 16 -10.16 3.78 23.23
N LYS A 17 -9.55 2.88 24.02
CA LYS A 17 -8.12 2.95 24.37
C LYS A 17 -7.23 2.69 23.16
N ILE A 18 -7.62 1.77 22.28
CA ILE A 18 -6.90 1.52 21.03
C ILE A 18 -7.01 2.73 20.09
N ALA A 19 -8.19 3.33 19.98
CA ALA A 19 -8.42 4.49 19.14
C ALA A 19 -7.56 5.69 19.55
N SER A 20 -7.47 5.97 20.85
CA SER A 20 -6.59 7.02 21.38
C SER A 20 -5.11 6.70 21.16
N TYR A 21 -4.69 5.45 21.40
CA TYR A 21 -3.30 5.02 21.23
C TYR A 21 -2.82 5.06 19.77
N VAL A 22 -3.69 4.70 18.81
CA VAL A 22 -3.35 4.66 17.38
C VAL A 22 -3.71 5.98 16.68
N HIS A 23 -4.24 6.96 17.41
CA HIS A 23 -4.67 8.26 16.88
C HIS A 23 -5.64 8.15 15.70
N CYS A 24 -6.66 7.29 15.84
CA CYS A 24 -7.70 7.09 14.83
C CYS A 24 -9.09 7.08 15.45
N SER A 25 -10.14 7.07 14.62
CA SER A 25 -11.50 7.00 15.14
C SER A 25 -11.81 5.62 15.72
N LYS A 26 -12.69 5.59 16.73
CA LYS A 26 -13.20 4.32 17.31
C LYS A 26 -13.87 3.44 16.24
N SER A 27 -14.59 4.04 15.29
CA SER A 27 -15.23 3.32 14.19
C SER A 27 -14.22 2.61 13.29
N THR A 28 -13.09 3.25 12.98
CA THR A 28 -11.99 2.60 12.25
C THR A 28 -11.45 1.38 12.99
N VAL A 29 -11.25 1.49 14.31
CA VAL A 29 -10.79 0.34 15.13
C VAL A 29 -11.77 -0.83 15.06
N ILE A 30 -13.06 -0.56 15.24
CA ILE A 30 -14.12 -1.57 15.18
C ILE A 30 -14.14 -2.25 13.80
N TYR A 31 -14.12 -1.44 12.72
CA TYR A 31 -14.11 -1.93 11.35
C TYR A 31 -12.95 -2.90 11.10
N TRP A 32 -11.73 -2.52 11.46
CA TRP A 32 -10.55 -3.36 11.26
C TRP A 32 -10.59 -4.67 12.04
N ILE A 33 -11.10 -4.64 13.27
CA ILE A 33 -11.23 -5.85 14.10
C ILE A 33 -12.31 -6.78 13.52
N GLN A 34 -13.45 -6.23 13.09
CA GLN A 34 -14.49 -7.01 12.46
C GLN A 34 -14.02 -7.64 11.13
N LYS A 35 -13.35 -6.85 10.29
CA LYS A 35 -12.75 -7.33 9.04
C LYS A 35 -11.77 -8.49 9.28
N TYR A 36 -10.99 -8.41 10.36
CA TYR A 36 -10.11 -9.51 10.75
C TYR A 36 -10.88 -10.73 11.28
N ARG A 37 -11.99 -10.57 12.02
CA ARG A 37 -12.82 -11.71 12.43
C ARG A 37 -13.36 -12.49 11.24
N GLU A 38 -13.78 -11.77 10.20
CA GLU A 38 -14.36 -12.34 8.98
C GLU A 38 -13.31 -13.05 8.11
N ASN A 39 -12.21 -12.37 7.80
CA ASN A 39 -11.24 -12.87 6.82
C ASN A 39 -10.04 -13.59 7.45
N LYS A 40 -9.80 -13.40 8.76
CA LYS A 40 -8.58 -13.82 9.48
C LYS A 40 -7.29 -13.40 8.80
N ASP A 41 -7.36 -12.32 8.03
CA ASP A 41 -6.29 -11.81 7.19
C ASP A 41 -5.94 -10.37 7.56
N LEU A 42 -4.64 -10.09 7.57
CA LEU A 42 -4.05 -8.77 7.80
C LEU A 42 -3.29 -8.28 6.56
N THR A 43 -3.32 -9.03 5.45
CA THR A 43 -2.68 -8.61 4.22
C THR A 43 -3.45 -7.44 3.60
N ASP A 44 -2.69 -6.50 3.02
CA ASP A 44 -3.28 -5.40 2.29
C ASP A 44 -3.93 -5.92 1.01
N GLU A 45 -5.21 -5.60 0.84
CA GLU A 45 -5.89 -5.87 -0.42
C GLU A 45 -5.20 -5.14 -1.57
N LYS A 46 -5.25 -5.77 -2.76
CA LYS A 46 -4.78 -5.10 -3.97
C LYS A 46 -5.56 -3.81 -4.16
N LYS A 47 -4.83 -2.70 -4.35
CA LYS A 47 -5.45 -1.40 -4.67
C LYS A 47 -6.40 -1.56 -5.85
N SER A 48 -7.65 -1.11 -5.69
CA SER A 48 -8.70 -1.15 -6.71
C SER A 48 -8.48 -0.18 -7.88
N GLY A 49 -7.37 0.59 -7.86
CA GLY A 49 -7.03 1.55 -8.90
C GLY A 49 -6.61 0.90 -10.22
N ARG A 50 -6.31 1.75 -11.21
CA ARG A 50 -5.89 1.33 -12.55
C ARG A 50 -4.68 0.39 -12.49
N PRO A 51 -4.71 -0.77 -13.16
CA PRO A 51 -3.57 -1.67 -13.22
C PRO A 51 -2.31 -0.95 -13.72
N ARG A 52 -1.16 -1.26 -13.11
CA ARG A 52 0.13 -0.71 -13.54
C ARG A 52 0.46 -1.19 -14.95
N LYS A 53 0.80 -0.26 -15.83
CA LYS A 53 1.26 -0.57 -17.20
C LYS A 53 2.76 -0.85 -17.29
N THR A 54 3.53 -0.39 -16.31
CA THR A 54 4.99 -0.53 -16.27
C THR A 54 5.44 -1.43 -15.11
N THR A 55 6.48 -2.21 -15.36
CA THR A 55 7.18 -2.99 -14.35
C THR A 55 8.17 -2.12 -13.58
N LYS A 56 8.59 -2.56 -12.38
CA LYS A 56 9.63 -1.84 -11.60
C LYS A 56 10.94 -1.68 -12.38
N ALA A 57 11.29 -2.65 -13.22
CA ALA A 57 12.49 -2.58 -14.06
C ALA A 57 12.35 -1.53 -15.18
N GLN A 58 11.17 -1.45 -15.81
CA GLN A 58 10.86 -0.40 -16.77
C GLN A 58 10.86 0.99 -16.11
N ASP A 59 10.27 1.14 -14.92
CA ASP A 59 10.28 2.40 -14.16
C ASP A 59 11.72 2.88 -13.92
N LYS A 60 12.62 1.98 -13.50
CA LYS A 60 14.05 2.29 -13.31
C LYS A 60 14.72 2.75 -14.62
N ARG A 61 14.42 2.10 -15.74
CA ARG A 61 14.95 2.49 -17.06
C ARG A 61 14.42 3.86 -17.51
N ILE A 62 13.12 4.11 -17.31
CA ILE A 62 12.48 5.41 -17.62
C ILE A 62 13.20 6.53 -16.85
N VAL A 63 13.38 6.36 -15.53
CA VAL A 63 14.07 7.34 -14.69
C VAL A 63 15.49 7.56 -15.19
N LYS A 64 16.25 6.48 -15.44
CA LYS A 64 17.63 6.58 -15.94
C LYS A 64 17.72 7.38 -17.24
N ILE A 65 16.88 7.07 -18.23
CA ILE A 65 16.86 7.75 -19.53
C ILE A 65 16.50 9.23 -19.36
N ALA A 66 15.52 9.54 -18.50
CA ALA A 66 15.10 10.91 -18.23
C ALA A 66 16.19 11.72 -17.51
N THR A 67 16.95 11.10 -16.60
CA THR A 67 18.06 11.75 -15.91
C THR A 67 19.27 12.00 -16.82
N GLU A 68 19.52 11.14 -17.81
CA GLU A 68 20.64 11.29 -18.74
C GLU A 68 20.42 12.38 -19.79
N LYS A 69 19.17 12.65 -20.20
CA LYS A 69 18.82 13.68 -21.19
C LYS A 69 17.67 14.54 -20.66
N HIS A 70 18.00 15.75 -20.21
CA HIS A 70 17.07 16.70 -19.59
C HIS A 70 15.80 17.00 -20.42
N ASN A 71 15.91 17.02 -21.76
CA ASN A 71 14.81 17.36 -22.66
C ASN A 71 14.28 16.15 -23.46
N ILE A 72 14.36 14.94 -22.91
CA ILE A 72 13.80 13.77 -23.59
C ILE A 72 12.28 13.72 -23.45
N THR A 73 11.59 13.46 -24.56
CA THR A 73 10.14 13.33 -24.59
C THR A 73 9.68 11.93 -24.19
N SER A 74 8.43 11.82 -23.75
CA SER A 74 7.80 10.53 -23.42
C SER A 74 7.78 9.55 -24.61
N THR A 75 7.57 10.06 -25.83
CA THR A 75 7.63 9.27 -27.06
C THR A 75 9.03 8.73 -27.34
N GLU A 76 10.08 9.54 -27.15
CA GLU A 76 11.47 9.09 -27.28
C GLU A 76 11.81 8.02 -26.23
N ILE A 77 11.38 8.19 -24.98
CA ILE A 77 11.57 7.18 -23.92
C ILE A 77 10.87 5.88 -24.32
N LYS A 78 9.62 5.94 -24.78
CA LYS A 78 8.87 4.76 -25.23
C LYS A 78 9.61 4.03 -26.35
N ASN A 79 10.04 4.75 -27.39
CA ASN A 79 10.79 4.18 -28.50
C ASN A 79 12.11 3.53 -28.05
N LYS A 80 12.82 4.13 -27.07
CA LYS A 80 14.04 3.55 -26.48
C LYS A 80 13.76 2.28 -25.65
N LEU A 81 12.58 2.15 -25.06
CA LEU A 81 12.19 0.97 -24.28
C LEU A 81 11.73 -0.20 -25.16
N GLU A 82 11.14 0.09 -26.33
CA GLU A 82 10.63 -0.91 -27.27
C GLU A 82 11.69 -1.44 -28.24
N LYS A 83 12.76 -0.67 -28.48
CA LYS A 83 13.93 -1.14 -29.23
C LYS A 83 14.69 -2.19 -28.41
N LYS A 84 14.64 -3.45 -28.86
CA LYS A 84 15.50 -4.56 -28.41
C LYS A 84 16.91 -4.39 -28.94
#